data_AF-A0A356T892-F1
#
_entry.id   AF-A0A356T892-F1
#
_cell.length_a   1.000
_cell.length_b   1.000
_cell.length_c   1.000
_cell.angle_alpha   90.00
_cell.angle_beta   90.00
_cell.angle_gamma   90.00
#
_symmetry.space_group_name_H-M   'P 1'
#
loop_
_entity.id
_entity.type
_entity.pdbx_description
1 polymer ?
#
loop_
_entity_poly.entity_id
_entity_poly.type
_entity_poly.pdbx_seq_one_letter_code
_entity_poly.pdbx_strand_id
1 'polypeptide(L)'
;MQAPKETPPVFDDDERRWLLAELSAHFDRGFDLDWLTAPIVEPDERFFPDAYEHGPEGVRTIARRLLVHAEHEYLQVEVRGEAFDDEPMPTTECFVGFEGDLVVLTLDSLGPANEVPFVLAHEVAWLVAQLDGWGNETSDELVEAEWIEPTEMDIALTAFDLGFGLLAACGSHRYRANGGLEGPLAVTRWEHRRIGYLAPEEACYLLAVQAVVREIPPAVLERWRKHLGANQRALFSRFMKELAGERDALIDALELPTHWPAPREPACAPLPPERDRWRTNRSAPRYDDAWDDEPLRSLTQREPVFRHRPERGLALGMIGGFVSMFLLFAVLVIDKTWGAWACFALPIGPVGGFYLGRSLLRHSPECSGCGARLEPHISRCASCGREVAGDVGRKESHLDALERWYDAGGGEPLPIVRR
;
A
#
# COMPACT_ATOMS: atom_id res chain seq x y z
N MET A 1 -31.32 15.10 30.50
CA MET A 1 -30.85 14.81 29.13
C MET A 1 -29.52 15.51 28.97
N GLN A 2 -28.42 14.78 28.89
CA GLN A 2 -27.13 15.38 28.49
C GLN A 2 -27.24 15.69 27.00
N ALA A 3 -26.91 16.92 26.60
CA ALA A 3 -26.77 17.26 25.19
C ALA A 3 -25.80 16.26 24.55
N PRO A 4 -26.10 15.74 23.33
CA PRO A 4 -25.16 14.87 22.64
C PRO A 4 -23.83 15.61 22.52
N LYS A 5 -22.76 14.97 22.97
CA LYS A 5 -21.40 15.51 22.89
C LYS A 5 -21.07 15.65 21.41
N GLU A 6 -20.99 16.88 20.91
CA GLU A 6 -20.61 17.15 19.52
C GLU A 6 -19.27 16.48 19.24
N THR A 7 -19.21 15.66 18.20
CA THR A 7 -17.98 15.01 17.79
C THR A 7 -17.18 16.04 16.99
N PRO A 8 -15.94 16.36 17.39
CA PRO A 8 -15.15 17.39 16.71
C PRO A 8 -14.92 17.00 15.25
N PRO A 9 -14.99 17.94 14.28
CA PRO A 9 -14.88 17.67 12.84
C PRO A 9 -13.59 16.90 12.51
N VAL A 10 -13.61 16.06 11.46
CA VAL A 10 -12.42 15.27 11.08
C VAL A 10 -11.31 16.19 10.58
N PHE A 11 -11.68 17.14 9.74
CA PHE A 11 -10.83 18.20 9.22
C PHE A 11 -11.15 19.52 9.91
N ASP A 12 -10.17 20.39 9.98
CA ASP A 12 -10.45 21.80 10.19
C ASP A 12 -10.99 22.46 8.88
N ASP A 13 -11.42 23.71 9.00
CA ASP A 13 -11.98 24.45 7.86
C ASP A 13 -10.92 24.82 6.82
N ASP A 14 -9.63 24.78 7.17
CA ASP A 14 -8.53 25.13 6.26
C ASP A 14 -8.20 23.93 5.36
N GLU A 15 -8.07 22.74 5.94
CA GLU A 15 -7.86 21.47 5.22
C GLU A 15 -9.02 21.20 4.25
N ARG A 16 -10.26 21.42 4.69
CA ARG A 16 -11.44 21.27 3.83
C ARG A 16 -11.38 22.20 2.62
N ARG A 17 -11.09 23.49 2.85
CA ARG A 17 -11.02 24.48 1.78
C ARG A 17 -9.87 24.20 0.83
N TRP A 18 -8.73 23.73 1.34
CA TRP A 18 -7.60 23.33 0.52
C TRP A 18 -7.98 22.17 -0.41
N LEU A 19 -8.57 21.07 0.09
CA LEU A 19 -8.99 19.94 -0.74
C LEU A 19 -9.99 20.34 -1.84
N LEU A 20 -10.96 21.20 -1.51
CA LEU A 20 -11.92 21.71 -2.50
C LEU A 20 -11.24 22.62 -3.53
N ALA A 21 -10.26 23.43 -3.12
CA ALA A 21 -9.50 24.27 -4.03
C ALA A 21 -8.62 23.44 -4.99
N GLU A 22 -7.97 22.37 -4.51
CA GLU A 22 -7.22 21.44 -5.37
C GLU A 22 -8.14 20.74 -6.37
N LEU A 23 -9.33 20.29 -5.91
CA LEU A 23 -10.33 19.68 -6.80
C LEU A 23 -10.86 20.67 -7.84
N SER A 24 -11.13 21.92 -7.46
CA SER A 24 -11.54 22.98 -8.39
C SER A 24 -10.44 23.28 -9.42
N ALA A 25 -9.19 23.43 -8.97
CA ALA A 25 -8.05 23.65 -9.85
C ALA A 25 -7.83 22.46 -10.80
N HIS A 26 -8.16 21.23 -10.36
CA HIS A 26 -8.15 20.06 -11.23
C HIS A 26 -9.21 20.17 -12.34
N PHE A 27 -10.42 20.62 -12.02
CA PHE A 27 -11.48 20.85 -13.00
C PHE A 27 -11.14 21.94 -14.03
N ASP A 28 -10.48 23.02 -13.62
CA ASP A 28 -10.03 24.10 -14.51
C ASP A 28 -9.11 23.63 -15.64
N ARG A 29 -8.50 22.43 -15.49
CA ARG A 29 -7.63 21.80 -16.49
C ARG A 29 -8.39 20.93 -17.49
N GLY A 30 -9.72 20.87 -17.42
CA GLY A 30 -10.58 20.14 -18.37
C GLY A 30 -11.14 18.81 -17.87
N PHE A 31 -10.99 18.52 -16.57
CA PHE A 31 -11.43 17.26 -15.92
C PHE A 31 -12.77 17.42 -15.17
N ASP A 32 -13.67 18.31 -15.60
CA ASP A 32 -14.91 18.60 -14.87
C ASP A 32 -16.08 17.69 -15.27
N LEU A 33 -16.22 17.42 -16.57
CA LEU A 33 -17.33 16.66 -17.13
C LEU A 33 -17.23 15.16 -16.81
N ASP A 34 -16.03 14.59 -16.80
CA ASP A 34 -15.85 13.17 -16.49
C ASP A 34 -16.10 12.90 -15.01
N TRP A 35 -15.64 13.74 -14.10
CA TRP A 35 -15.92 13.60 -12.68
C TRP A 35 -17.42 13.56 -12.35
N LEU A 36 -18.21 14.31 -13.11
CA LEU A 36 -19.68 14.36 -13.03
C LEU A 36 -20.37 13.17 -13.72
N THR A 37 -19.82 12.69 -14.84
CA THR A 37 -20.51 11.75 -15.73
C THR A 37 -19.94 10.33 -15.73
N ALA A 38 -18.66 10.13 -15.46
CA ALA A 38 -18.00 8.83 -15.41
C ALA A 38 -18.68 7.89 -14.40
N PRO A 39 -18.84 6.60 -14.73
CA PRO A 39 -19.44 5.65 -13.82
C PRO A 39 -18.52 5.44 -12.61
N ILE A 40 -19.07 5.48 -11.39
CA ILE A 40 -18.27 5.20 -10.19
C ILE A 40 -18.05 3.70 -10.08
N VAL A 41 -16.81 3.28 -10.27
CA VAL A 41 -16.41 1.88 -10.39
C VAL A 41 -16.42 1.19 -9.02
N GLU A 42 -17.28 0.18 -8.86
CA GLU A 42 -17.36 -0.65 -7.65
C GLU A 42 -16.42 -1.87 -7.77
N PRO A 43 -15.68 -2.30 -6.72
CA PRO A 43 -14.80 -3.47 -6.78
C PRO A 43 -15.61 -4.76 -6.64
N ASP A 44 -16.47 -5.05 -7.62
CA ASP A 44 -17.33 -6.23 -7.67
C ASP A 44 -17.45 -6.83 -9.09
N GLU A 45 -18.14 -7.96 -9.18
CA GLU A 45 -18.34 -8.70 -10.43
C GLU A 45 -19.17 -7.92 -11.48
N ARG A 46 -19.88 -6.84 -11.08
CA ARG A 46 -20.63 -6.02 -12.04
C ARG A 46 -19.68 -5.17 -12.86
N PHE A 47 -18.66 -4.58 -12.24
CA PHE A 47 -17.68 -3.74 -12.93
C PHE A 47 -16.44 -4.50 -13.39
N PHE A 48 -16.18 -5.67 -12.80
CA PHE A 48 -15.12 -6.60 -13.16
C PHE A 48 -15.71 -7.99 -13.43
N PRO A 49 -16.48 -8.17 -14.52
CA PRO A 49 -17.15 -9.44 -14.84
C PRO A 49 -16.20 -10.52 -15.39
N ASP A 50 -14.97 -10.13 -15.75
CA ASP A 50 -13.98 -11.02 -16.33
C ASP A 50 -13.42 -11.97 -15.26
N ALA A 51 -13.23 -13.23 -15.63
CA ALA A 51 -12.61 -14.20 -14.74
C ALA A 51 -11.17 -13.77 -14.42
N TYR A 52 -10.89 -13.56 -13.13
CA TYR A 52 -9.55 -13.21 -12.68
C TYR A 52 -8.67 -14.45 -12.50
N GLU A 53 -7.56 -14.49 -13.22
CA GLU A 53 -6.48 -15.46 -13.01
C GLU A 53 -5.36 -14.82 -12.21
N HIS A 54 -4.95 -15.43 -11.09
CA HIS A 54 -3.89 -14.86 -10.27
C HIS A 54 -2.53 -14.97 -10.97
N GLY A 55 -2.09 -13.86 -11.57
CA GLY A 55 -0.84 -13.74 -12.33
C GLY A 55 -0.90 -12.53 -13.29
N PRO A 56 0.10 -12.40 -14.17
CA PRO A 56 0.18 -11.31 -15.15
C PRO A 56 -1.07 -11.15 -16.01
N GLU A 57 -1.71 -12.25 -16.42
CA GLU A 57 -2.93 -12.21 -17.25
C GLU A 57 -4.14 -11.62 -16.51
N GLY A 58 -4.29 -11.90 -15.21
CA GLY A 58 -5.33 -11.28 -14.40
C GLY A 58 -5.09 -9.79 -14.21
N VAL A 59 -3.85 -9.40 -13.90
CA VAL A 59 -3.44 -7.99 -13.79
C VAL A 59 -3.75 -7.25 -15.09
N ARG A 60 -3.36 -7.83 -16.22
CA ARG A 60 -3.64 -7.32 -17.57
C ARG A 60 -5.13 -7.14 -17.81
N THR A 61 -5.94 -8.13 -17.42
CA THR A 61 -7.40 -8.10 -17.58
C THR A 61 -8.02 -6.96 -16.79
N ILE A 62 -7.61 -6.78 -15.53
CA ILE A 62 -8.10 -5.68 -14.68
C ILE A 62 -7.65 -4.32 -15.24
N ALA A 63 -6.40 -4.17 -15.67
CA ALA A 63 -5.90 -2.94 -16.26
C ALA A 63 -6.67 -2.55 -17.53
N ARG A 64 -6.89 -3.50 -18.43
CA ARG A 64 -7.73 -3.28 -19.63
C ARG A 64 -9.14 -2.88 -19.27
N ARG A 65 -9.73 -3.50 -18.23
CA ARG A 65 -11.07 -3.14 -17.76
C ARG A 65 -11.12 -1.71 -17.24
N LEU A 66 -10.13 -1.27 -16.48
CA LEU A 66 -10.01 0.11 -16.01
C LEU A 66 -9.85 1.09 -17.19
N LEU A 67 -9.02 0.76 -18.18
CA LEU A 67 -8.87 1.57 -19.39
C LEU A 67 -10.17 1.70 -20.19
N VAL A 68 -11.02 0.66 -20.23
CA VAL A 68 -12.36 0.76 -20.83
C VAL A 68 -13.25 1.71 -20.04
N HIS A 69 -13.26 1.64 -18.71
CA HIS A 69 -14.02 2.59 -17.88
C HIS A 69 -13.53 4.04 -18.06
N ALA A 70 -12.23 4.20 -18.31
CA ALA A 70 -11.58 5.48 -18.62
C ALA A 70 -11.67 5.89 -20.11
N GLU A 71 -12.37 5.16 -20.98
CA GLU A 71 -12.48 5.43 -22.43
C GLU A 71 -11.16 5.36 -23.23
N HIS A 72 -10.11 4.75 -22.67
CA HIS A 72 -8.83 4.49 -23.34
C HIS A 72 -8.67 3.03 -23.80
N GLU A 73 -9.76 2.38 -24.18
CA GLU A 73 -9.80 0.98 -24.64
C GLU A 73 -9.00 0.70 -25.93
N TYR A 74 -8.58 1.76 -26.63
CA TYR A 74 -7.68 1.67 -27.77
C TYR A 74 -6.24 1.32 -27.38
N LEU A 75 -5.86 1.55 -26.13
CA LEU A 75 -4.53 1.23 -25.62
C LEU A 75 -4.36 -0.28 -25.47
N GLN A 76 -3.19 -0.76 -25.88
CA GLN A 76 -2.76 -2.13 -25.69
C GLN A 76 -2.09 -2.24 -24.33
N VAL A 77 -2.32 -3.34 -23.61
CA VAL A 77 -1.65 -3.58 -22.32
C VAL A 77 -0.74 -4.79 -22.46
N GLU A 78 0.49 -4.67 -22.01
CA GLU A 78 1.45 -5.75 -21.78
C GLU A 78 1.80 -5.75 -20.28
N VAL A 79 1.84 -6.93 -19.66
CA VAL A 79 2.31 -7.07 -18.27
C VAL A 79 3.64 -7.81 -18.30
N ARG A 80 4.68 -7.20 -17.73
CA ARG A 80 6.02 -7.76 -17.57
C ARG A 80 6.30 -8.02 -16.10
N GLY A 81 7.22 -8.93 -15.83
CA GLY A 81 7.61 -9.33 -14.47
C GLY A 81 7.18 -10.76 -14.16
N GLU A 82 8.00 -11.40 -13.34
CA GLU A 82 7.64 -12.64 -12.67
C GLU A 82 7.24 -12.22 -11.26
N ALA A 83 5.98 -12.43 -10.89
CA ALA A 83 5.48 -12.16 -9.54
C ALA A 83 6.16 -13.12 -8.56
N PHE A 84 7.39 -12.81 -8.17
CA PHE A 84 8.11 -13.53 -7.15
C PHE A 84 7.70 -12.97 -5.82
N ASP A 85 6.99 -13.77 -5.02
CA ASP A 85 7.00 -13.46 -3.60
C ASP A 85 6.86 -14.71 -2.74
N ASP A 86 7.96 -15.03 -2.06
CA ASP A 86 7.99 -15.98 -0.94
C ASP A 86 7.56 -15.27 0.37
N GLU A 87 7.17 -13.99 0.31
CA GLU A 87 6.76 -13.24 1.49
C GLU A 87 5.47 -13.78 2.12
N PRO A 88 5.36 -13.76 3.47
CA PRO A 88 4.18 -14.28 4.15
C PRO A 88 2.88 -13.48 3.91
N MET A 89 2.99 -12.25 3.42
CA MET A 89 1.89 -11.33 3.14
C MET A 89 2.20 -10.51 1.88
N PRO A 90 2.21 -11.14 0.68
CA PRO A 90 2.62 -10.45 -0.54
C PRO A 90 1.68 -9.30 -0.83
N THR A 91 2.24 -8.20 -1.30
CA THR A 91 1.47 -7.04 -1.74
C THR A 91 1.55 -6.89 -3.25
N THR A 92 0.63 -6.13 -3.84
CA THR A 92 0.71 -5.85 -5.27
C THR A 92 1.54 -4.59 -5.48
N GLU A 93 2.62 -4.69 -6.23
CA GLU A 93 3.45 -3.57 -6.68
C GLU A 93 3.52 -3.62 -8.20
N CYS A 94 3.03 -2.56 -8.83
CA CYS A 94 2.93 -2.45 -10.26
C CYS A 94 3.34 -1.03 -10.64
N PHE A 95 4.11 -0.90 -11.71
CA PHE A 95 4.50 0.39 -12.27
C PHE A 95 4.02 0.46 -13.71
N VAL A 96 3.48 1.60 -14.11
CA VAL A 96 3.09 1.82 -15.50
C VAL A 96 4.15 2.60 -16.28
N GLY A 97 4.38 2.17 -17.51
CA GLY A 97 5.02 2.95 -18.56
C GLY A 97 4.19 2.85 -19.83
N PHE A 98 4.43 3.73 -20.79
CA PHE A 98 3.79 3.63 -22.10
C PHE A 98 4.70 4.10 -23.23
N GLU A 99 4.48 3.54 -24.41
CA GLU A 99 5.14 3.92 -25.65
C GLU A 99 4.11 3.85 -26.78
N GLY A 100 3.73 5.00 -27.34
CA GLY A 100 2.68 5.07 -28.34
C GLY A 100 1.34 4.58 -27.81
N ASP A 101 0.79 3.52 -28.41
CA ASP A 101 -0.46 2.88 -27.97
C ASP A 101 -0.25 1.69 -27.02
N LEU A 102 1.00 1.40 -26.62
CA LEU A 102 1.33 0.28 -25.75
C LEU A 102 1.58 0.76 -24.32
N VAL A 103 0.78 0.28 -23.39
CA VAL A 103 0.94 0.39 -21.94
C VAL A 103 1.70 -0.84 -21.45
N VAL A 104 2.83 -0.63 -20.79
CA VAL A 104 3.64 -1.67 -20.18
C VAL A 104 3.50 -1.57 -18.67
N LEU A 105 2.89 -2.59 -18.06
CA LEU A 105 2.78 -2.73 -16.61
C LEU A 105 3.90 -3.64 -16.13
N THR A 106 4.79 -3.11 -15.30
CA THR A 106 5.86 -3.89 -14.67
C THR A 106 5.38 -4.32 -13.28
N LEU A 107 5.18 -5.63 -13.11
CA LEU A 107 4.71 -6.25 -11.89
C LEU A 107 5.90 -6.74 -11.06
N ASP A 108 6.18 -6.06 -9.95
CA ASP A 108 7.27 -6.39 -9.04
C ASP A 108 6.84 -7.44 -8.01
N SER A 109 5.63 -7.32 -7.47
CA SER A 109 5.02 -8.27 -6.55
C SER A 109 3.51 -8.36 -6.78
N LEU A 110 2.91 -9.51 -6.45
CA LEU A 110 1.47 -9.73 -6.63
C LEU A 110 0.83 -10.20 -5.34
N GLY A 111 0.02 -9.33 -4.76
CA GLY A 111 -0.82 -9.64 -3.61
C GLY A 111 -2.15 -10.27 -4.00
N PRO A 112 -3.01 -10.54 -3.00
CA PRO A 112 -4.40 -10.94 -3.16
C PRO A 112 -5.16 -10.21 -4.26
N ALA A 113 -5.96 -10.97 -5.02
CA ALA A 113 -6.73 -10.51 -6.17
C ALA A 113 -7.59 -9.26 -5.91
N ASN A 114 -8.12 -9.13 -4.68
CA ASN A 114 -8.97 -8.02 -4.30
C ASN A 114 -8.22 -6.69 -4.10
N GLU A 115 -6.90 -6.64 -4.20
CA GLU A 115 -6.11 -5.39 -4.15
C GLU A 115 -5.65 -4.91 -5.51
N VAL A 116 -5.60 -5.80 -6.49
CA VAL A 116 -5.15 -5.49 -7.84
C VAL A 116 -5.93 -4.32 -8.45
N PRO A 117 -7.27 -4.24 -8.34
CA PRO A 117 -8.02 -3.09 -8.85
C PRO A 117 -7.64 -1.76 -8.19
N PHE A 118 -7.21 -1.76 -6.92
CA PHE A 118 -6.87 -0.52 -6.20
C PHE A 118 -5.52 0.04 -6.64
N VAL A 119 -4.52 -0.84 -6.79
CA VAL A 119 -3.20 -0.45 -7.31
C VAL A 119 -3.34 -0.02 -8.76
N LEU A 120 -4.00 -0.81 -9.60
CA LEU A 120 -4.15 -0.47 -11.01
C LEU A 120 -5.02 0.76 -11.26
N ALA A 121 -5.96 1.10 -10.37
CA ALA A 121 -6.70 2.36 -10.49
C ALA A 121 -5.77 3.59 -10.35
N HIS A 122 -4.77 3.51 -9.46
CA HIS A 122 -3.75 4.56 -9.33
C HIS A 122 -2.84 4.60 -10.56
N GLU A 123 -2.31 3.47 -11.00
CA GLU A 123 -1.45 3.41 -12.19
C GLU A 123 -2.16 3.87 -13.46
N VAL A 124 -3.43 3.49 -13.65
CA VAL A 124 -4.23 3.96 -14.81
C VAL A 124 -4.51 5.45 -14.70
N ALA A 125 -4.79 5.98 -13.51
CA ALA A 125 -4.96 7.42 -13.33
C ALA A 125 -3.67 8.20 -13.65
N TRP A 126 -2.51 7.67 -13.26
CA TRP A 126 -1.20 8.24 -13.64
C TRP A 126 -1.04 8.27 -15.16
N LEU A 127 -1.36 7.17 -15.84
CA LEU A 127 -1.26 7.05 -17.28
C LEU A 127 -2.18 8.06 -17.99
N VAL A 128 -3.43 8.16 -17.58
CA VAL A 128 -4.40 9.08 -18.17
C VAL A 128 -3.97 10.53 -17.93
N ALA A 129 -3.55 10.88 -16.72
CA ALA A 129 -3.04 12.22 -16.42
C ALA A 129 -1.89 12.62 -17.36
N GLN A 130 -1.01 11.66 -17.69
CA GLN A 130 0.06 11.89 -18.65
C GLN A 130 -0.42 11.98 -20.10
N LEU A 131 -1.39 11.16 -20.52
CA LEU A 131 -1.89 11.11 -21.90
C LEU A 131 -2.75 12.32 -22.26
N ASP A 132 -3.64 12.73 -21.37
CA ASP A 132 -4.56 13.84 -21.59
C ASP A 132 -3.89 15.20 -21.39
N GLY A 133 -2.57 15.19 -21.13
CA GLY A 133 -1.72 16.36 -21.26
C GLY A 133 -1.89 17.32 -20.10
N TRP A 134 -1.58 16.85 -18.89
CA TRP A 134 -1.10 17.70 -17.81
C TRP A 134 0.00 18.65 -18.34
N GLY A 135 -0.38 19.87 -18.75
CA GLY A 135 0.53 20.90 -19.29
C GLY A 135 0.34 21.34 -20.75
N ASN A 136 -0.63 20.84 -21.52
CA ASN A 136 -0.94 21.46 -22.83
C ASN A 136 -1.86 22.67 -22.66
N GLU A 137 -1.33 23.75 -22.08
CA GLU A 137 -1.91 25.07 -22.33
C GLU A 137 -1.88 25.29 -23.85
N THR A 138 -3.05 25.15 -24.48
CA THR A 138 -3.31 25.56 -25.85
C THR A 138 -3.24 27.07 -25.97
N SER A 139 -2.06 27.64 -25.74
CA SER A 139 -1.69 28.92 -26.33
C SER A 139 -0.97 28.59 -27.64
N ASP A 140 -1.44 29.19 -28.74
CA ASP A 140 -0.86 29.06 -30.09
C ASP A 140 0.60 29.56 -30.20
N GLU A 141 1.25 29.88 -29.08
CA GLU A 141 2.68 30.17 -29.00
C GLU A 141 3.42 28.90 -28.60
N LEU A 142 3.97 28.23 -29.61
CA LEU A 142 4.99 27.17 -29.53
C LEU A 142 6.27 27.68 -28.84
N VAL A 143 6.17 28.09 -27.59
CA VAL A 143 7.28 28.16 -26.65
C VAL A 143 7.32 26.78 -26.01
N GLU A 144 8.45 26.11 -26.13
CA GLU A 144 8.81 24.84 -25.48
C GLU A 144 7.97 24.58 -24.21
N ALA A 145 6.84 23.89 -24.36
CA ALA A 145 6.00 23.54 -23.24
C ALA A 145 6.84 22.56 -22.40
N GLU A 146 7.32 23.05 -21.27
CA GLU A 146 8.00 22.24 -20.28
C GLU A 146 7.04 21.12 -19.91
N TRP A 147 7.42 19.87 -20.19
CA TRP A 147 6.61 18.71 -19.81
C TRP A 147 6.57 18.68 -18.28
N ILE A 148 5.44 19.10 -17.70
CA ILE A 148 5.23 19.06 -16.26
C ILE A 148 4.68 17.68 -15.92
N GLU A 149 5.45 16.88 -15.19
CA GLU A 149 4.96 15.62 -14.64
C GLU A 149 3.80 15.89 -13.66
N PRO A 150 2.69 15.13 -13.73
CA PRO A 150 1.59 15.28 -12.79
C PRO A 150 2.07 14.96 -11.37
N THR A 151 1.66 15.77 -10.40
CA THR A 151 1.99 15.49 -9.00
C THR A 151 1.17 14.30 -8.48
N GLU A 152 1.59 13.74 -7.35
CA GLU A 152 0.85 12.66 -6.67
C GLU A 152 -0.59 13.04 -6.30
N MET A 153 -0.84 14.31 -5.97
CA MET A 153 -2.20 14.81 -5.77
C MET A 153 -3.01 14.74 -7.07
N ASP A 154 -2.40 15.12 -8.19
CA ASP A 154 -3.05 15.21 -9.48
C ASP A 154 -3.45 13.84 -10.01
N ILE A 155 -2.58 12.86 -9.84
CA ILE A 155 -2.86 11.45 -10.11
C ILE A 155 -4.05 10.97 -9.27
N ALA A 156 -4.08 11.34 -7.98
CA ALA A 156 -5.17 10.96 -7.11
C ALA A 156 -6.50 11.61 -7.53
N LEU A 157 -6.52 12.90 -7.88
CA LEU A 157 -7.72 13.59 -8.36
C LEU A 157 -8.19 13.06 -9.72
N THR A 158 -7.25 12.73 -10.62
CA THR A 158 -7.54 12.05 -11.90
C THR A 158 -8.25 10.72 -11.65
N ALA A 159 -7.86 9.96 -10.61
CA ALA A 159 -8.58 8.74 -10.25
C ALA A 159 -10.04 9.00 -9.86
N PHE A 160 -10.36 10.14 -9.23
CA PHE A 160 -11.75 10.52 -8.94
C PHE A 160 -12.53 10.93 -10.19
N ASP A 161 -11.86 11.65 -11.09
CA ASP A 161 -12.41 12.08 -12.38
C ASP A 161 -12.80 10.88 -13.25
N LEU A 162 -11.93 9.89 -13.36
CA LEU A 162 -12.15 8.62 -14.06
C LEU A 162 -13.21 7.70 -13.41
N GLY A 163 -13.82 8.11 -12.29
CA GLY A 163 -14.79 7.31 -11.56
C GLY A 163 -14.17 6.22 -10.67
N PHE A 164 -12.86 6.23 -10.44
CA PHE A 164 -12.16 5.29 -9.55
C PHE A 164 -12.10 5.75 -8.09
N GLY A 165 -12.78 6.84 -7.71
CA GLY A 165 -12.77 7.38 -6.35
C GLY A 165 -13.10 6.37 -5.24
N LEU A 166 -14.01 5.42 -5.49
CA LEU A 166 -14.31 4.35 -4.53
C LEU A 166 -13.15 3.35 -4.39
N LEU A 167 -12.46 3.03 -5.49
CA LEU A 167 -11.26 2.18 -5.48
C LEU A 167 -10.11 2.87 -4.74
N ALA A 168 -9.89 4.17 -5.01
CA ALA A 168 -8.93 4.99 -4.31
C ALA A 168 -9.22 5.05 -2.79
N ALA A 169 -10.48 5.26 -2.39
CA ALA A 169 -10.87 5.23 -0.99
C ALA A 169 -10.65 3.84 -0.34
N CYS A 170 -10.89 2.75 -1.07
CA CYS A 170 -10.58 1.39 -0.59
C CYS A 170 -9.07 1.14 -0.45
N GLY A 171 -8.26 1.72 -1.32
CA GLY A 171 -6.79 1.60 -1.33
C GLY A 171 -6.06 2.51 -0.34
N SER A 172 -6.66 3.64 0.04
CA SER A 172 -6.07 4.67 0.92
C SER A 172 -5.60 4.17 2.29
N HIS A 173 -6.14 3.05 2.78
CA HIS A 173 -5.57 2.34 3.93
C HIS A 173 -5.94 0.86 3.91
N ARG A 174 -4.91 0.01 3.94
CA ARG A 174 -5.04 -1.43 3.99
C ARG A 174 -4.36 -1.92 5.26
N TYR A 175 -5.14 -2.60 6.08
CA TYR A 175 -4.65 -3.31 7.26
C TYR A 175 -4.75 -4.81 7.01
N ARG A 176 -3.62 -5.50 7.19
CA ARG A 176 -3.56 -6.96 7.15
C ARG A 176 -2.95 -7.48 8.42
N ALA A 177 -3.45 -8.63 8.85
CA ALA A 177 -2.90 -9.37 9.96
C ALA A 177 -2.79 -10.83 9.53
N ASN A 178 -1.58 -11.39 9.60
CA ASN A 178 -1.34 -12.81 9.38
C ASN A 178 -0.77 -13.43 10.66
N GLY A 179 -1.38 -14.52 11.11
CA GLY A 179 -0.93 -15.30 12.25
C GLY A 179 -0.30 -16.60 11.78
N GLY A 180 0.88 -16.92 12.30
CA GLY A 180 1.58 -18.17 11.98
C GLY A 180 2.32 -18.74 13.17
N LEU A 181 2.86 -19.95 13.00
CA LEU A 181 3.80 -20.55 13.94
C LEU A 181 5.21 -20.41 13.37
N GLU A 182 6.09 -19.70 14.09
CA GLU A 182 7.53 -19.73 13.84
C GLU A 182 8.18 -20.66 14.87
N GLY A 183 8.36 -21.92 14.48
CA GLY A 183 8.72 -22.98 15.42
C GLY A 183 7.62 -23.17 16.48
N PRO A 184 7.93 -23.10 17.80
CA PRO A 184 6.92 -23.26 18.85
C PRO A 184 6.18 -21.95 19.19
N LEU A 185 6.53 -20.81 18.57
CA LEU A 185 5.97 -19.51 18.91
C LEU A 185 4.84 -19.14 17.95
N ALA A 186 3.70 -18.72 18.49
CA ALA A 186 2.69 -18.01 17.74
C ALA A 186 3.19 -16.59 17.46
N VAL A 187 3.33 -16.25 16.17
CA VAL A 187 3.74 -14.93 15.70
C VAL A 187 2.58 -14.34 14.92
N THR A 188 2.20 -13.12 15.27
CA THR A 188 1.27 -12.32 14.49
C THR A 188 2.07 -11.22 13.81
N ARG A 189 1.92 -11.11 12.49
CA ARG A 189 2.46 -10.00 11.69
C ARG A 189 1.30 -9.09 11.32
N TRP A 190 1.56 -7.80 11.38
CA TRP A 190 0.62 -6.77 10.95
C TRP A 190 1.28 -5.91 9.91
N GLU A 191 0.51 -5.52 8.91
CA GLU A 191 0.95 -4.66 7.84
C GLU A 191 -0.09 -3.54 7.65
N HIS A 192 0.44 -2.32 7.52
CA HIS A 192 -0.33 -1.14 7.18
C HIS A 192 0.23 -0.59 5.88
N ARG A 193 -0.65 -0.42 4.89
CA ARG A 193 -0.27 0.09 3.57
C ARG A 193 -1.23 1.17 3.12
N ARG A 194 -0.73 2.13 2.37
CA ARG A 194 -1.48 3.16 1.67
C ARG A 194 -1.21 2.98 0.18
N ILE A 195 -2.26 2.98 -0.64
CA ILE A 195 -2.16 2.99 -2.10
C ILE A 195 -2.53 4.39 -2.56
N GLY A 196 -1.65 5.01 -3.35
CA GLY A 196 -1.77 6.38 -3.82
C GLY A 196 -1.55 7.45 -2.74
N TYR A 197 -1.71 8.70 -3.16
CA TYR A 197 -1.30 9.88 -2.38
C TYR A 197 -2.26 10.27 -1.26
N LEU A 198 -3.56 10.00 -1.38
CA LEU A 198 -4.56 10.54 -0.44
C LEU A 198 -4.65 9.74 0.86
N ALA A 199 -4.85 10.43 1.97
CA ALA A 199 -5.09 9.82 3.27
C ALA A 199 -6.53 9.27 3.29
N PRO A 200 -6.84 8.32 4.18
CA PRO A 200 -8.18 7.76 4.28
C PRO A 200 -9.28 8.81 4.47
N GLU A 201 -8.99 9.83 5.28
CA GLU A 201 -9.87 10.96 5.53
C GLU A 201 -10.10 11.75 4.25
N GLU A 202 -9.04 12.07 3.51
CA GLU A 202 -9.10 12.89 2.28
C GLU A 202 -9.85 12.15 1.17
N ALA A 203 -9.51 10.88 0.92
CA ALA A 203 -10.16 10.05 -0.08
C ALA A 203 -11.65 9.82 0.24
N CYS A 204 -11.99 9.59 1.51
CA CYS A 204 -13.39 9.42 1.92
C CYS A 204 -14.17 10.74 1.90
N TYR A 205 -13.52 11.88 2.12
CA TYR A 205 -14.13 13.19 2.00
C TYR A 205 -14.42 13.54 0.54
N LEU A 206 -13.45 13.39 -0.36
CA LEU A 206 -13.64 13.62 -1.80
C LEU A 206 -14.71 12.68 -2.39
N LEU A 207 -14.74 11.41 -1.94
CA LEU A 207 -15.81 10.47 -2.32
C LEU A 207 -17.18 10.93 -1.82
N ALA A 208 -17.26 11.50 -0.61
CA ALA A 208 -18.51 12.04 -0.07
C ALA A 208 -18.95 13.32 -0.79
N VAL A 209 -18.02 14.20 -1.16
CA VAL A 209 -18.28 15.38 -2.01
C VAL A 209 -18.86 14.93 -3.35
N GLN A 210 -18.20 13.98 -4.03
CA GLN A 210 -18.70 13.40 -5.28
C GLN A 210 -20.09 12.78 -5.12
N ALA A 211 -20.33 12.07 -4.02
CA ALA A 211 -21.62 11.46 -3.72
C ALA A 211 -22.76 12.49 -3.53
N VAL A 212 -22.47 13.61 -2.84
CA VAL A 212 -23.44 14.66 -2.55
C VAL A 212 -23.73 15.48 -3.80
N VAL A 213 -22.70 15.90 -4.52
CA VAL A 213 -22.84 16.69 -5.77
C VAL A 213 -23.63 15.91 -6.82
N ARG A 214 -23.30 14.63 -7.01
CA ARG A 214 -23.96 13.74 -7.99
C ARG A 214 -25.27 13.11 -7.48
N GLU A 215 -25.73 13.46 -6.27
CA GLU A 215 -26.97 12.98 -5.66
C GLU A 215 -27.13 11.45 -5.67
N ILE A 216 -26.07 10.75 -5.27
CA ILE A 216 -26.01 9.29 -5.35
C ILE A 216 -27.10 8.64 -4.49
N PRO A 217 -27.93 7.73 -5.04
CA PRO A 217 -29.06 7.16 -4.31
C PRO A 217 -28.65 6.40 -3.05
N PRO A 218 -29.46 6.42 -1.97
CA PRO A 218 -29.13 5.74 -0.70
C PRO A 218 -28.80 4.25 -0.84
N ALA A 219 -29.47 3.55 -1.77
CA ALA A 219 -29.20 2.13 -2.04
C ALA A 219 -27.79 1.89 -2.63
N VAL A 220 -27.27 2.83 -3.41
CA VAL A 220 -25.92 2.80 -3.98
C VAL A 220 -24.89 3.12 -2.90
N LEU A 221 -25.14 4.16 -2.09
CA LEU A 221 -24.29 4.51 -0.95
C LEU A 221 -24.11 3.34 0.02
N GLU A 222 -25.17 2.56 0.24
CA GLU A 222 -25.11 1.38 1.10
C GLU A 222 -24.27 0.25 0.49
N ARG A 223 -24.22 0.12 -0.84
CA ARG A 223 -23.28 -0.81 -1.49
C ARG A 223 -21.83 -0.32 -1.32
N TRP A 224 -21.56 0.95 -1.58
CA TRP A 224 -20.21 1.52 -1.42
C TRP A 224 -19.66 1.31 -0.01
N ARG A 225 -20.48 1.53 1.02
CA ARG A 225 -20.09 1.26 2.41
C ARG A 225 -19.62 -0.18 2.62
N LYS A 226 -20.21 -1.17 1.95
CA LYS A 226 -19.82 -2.59 2.08
C LYS A 226 -18.44 -2.87 1.49
N HIS A 227 -18.01 -2.12 0.48
CA HIS A 227 -16.67 -2.22 -0.10
C HIS A 227 -15.60 -1.55 0.77
N LEU A 228 -15.96 -0.45 1.44
CA LEU A 228 -15.04 0.25 2.33
C LEU A 228 -14.69 -0.58 3.59
N GLY A 229 -13.40 -0.51 3.97
CA GLY A 229 -12.90 -0.99 5.25
C GLY A 229 -13.57 -0.30 6.44
N ALA A 230 -13.47 -0.88 7.64
CA ALA A 230 -14.23 -0.41 8.80
C ALA A 230 -13.99 1.08 9.13
N ASN A 231 -12.73 1.53 9.06
CA ASN A 231 -12.35 2.92 9.33
C ASN A 231 -12.86 3.85 8.23
N GLN A 232 -12.60 3.52 6.96
CA GLN A 232 -13.06 4.30 5.81
C GLN A 232 -14.59 4.38 5.73
N ARG A 233 -15.30 3.29 6.05
CA ARG A 233 -16.77 3.28 6.13
C ARG A 233 -17.27 4.27 7.18
N ALA A 234 -16.62 4.33 8.34
CA ALA A 234 -16.96 5.28 9.40
C ALA A 234 -16.69 6.72 8.97
N LEU A 235 -15.54 6.99 8.35
CA LEU A 235 -15.16 8.30 7.80
C LEU A 235 -16.15 8.76 6.71
N PHE A 236 -16.39 7.94 5.70
CA PHE A 236 -17.34 8.23 4.63
C PHE A 236 -18.77 8.49 5.17
N SER A 237 -19.25 7.64 6.08
CA SER A 237 -20.58 7.81 6.69
C SER A 237 -20.68 9.08 7.54
N ARG A 238 -19.55 9.53 8.10
CA ARG A 238 -19.47 10.77 8.85
C ARG A 238 -19.49 11.98 7.91
N PHE A 239 -18.66 12.00 6.86
CA PHE A 239 -18.67 13.09 5.87
C PHE A 239 -20.01 13.23 5.15
N MET A 240 -20.69 12.12 4.81
CA MET A 240 -22.05 12.18 4.26
C MET A 240 -23.07 12.85 5.19
N LYS A 241 -22.86 12.79 6.52
CA LYS A 241 -23.71 13.51 7.49
C LYS A 241 -23.32 14.98 7.60
N GLU A 242 -22.01 15.27 7.58
CA GLU A 242 -21.49 16.64 7.67
C GLU A 242 -21.85 17.46 6.42
N LEU A 243 -21.87 16.83 5.25
CA LEU A 243 -22.21 17.45 3.97
C LEU A 243 -23.71 17.39 3.64
N ALA A 244 -24.54 16.94 4.58
CA ALA A 244 -25.97 16.79 4.35
C ALA A 244 -26.64 18.16 4.14
N GLY A 245 -27.12 18.41 2.92
CA GLY A 245 -27.72 19.70 2.54
C GLY A 245 -26.74 20.73 1.99
N GLU A 246 -25.45 20.41 1.92
CA GLU A 246 -24.38 21.29 1.41
C GLU A 246 -24.19 21.19 -0.11
N ARG A 247 -25.12 20.54 -0.84
CA ARG A 247 -24.97 20.27 -2.27
C ARG A 247 -24.75 21.55 -3.07
N ASP A 248 -25.61 22.54 -2.90
CA ASP A 248 -25.55 23.77 -3.69
C ASP A 248 -24.29 24.58 -3.32
N ALA A 249 -23.89 24.58 -2.04
CA ALA A 249 -22.65 25.20 -1.60
C ALA A 249 -21.40 24.52 -2.19
N LEU A 250 -21.41 23.18 -2.34
CA LEU A 250 -20.33 22.44 -2.98
C LEU A 250 -20.28 22.71 -4.49
N ILE A 251 -21.43 22.80 -5.17
CA ILE A 251 -21.50 23.16 -6.60
C ILE A 251 -20.90 24.56 -6.81
N ASP A 252 -21.31 25.53 -5.98
CA ASP A 252 -20.79 26.88 -6.05
C ASP A 252 -19.28 26.93 -5.73
N ALA A 253 -18.81 26.18 -4.72
CA ALA A 253 -17.41 26.17 -4.30
C ALA A 253 -16.46 25.49 -5.30
N LEU A 254 -16.97 24.54 -6.08
CA LEU A 254 -16.22 23.83 -7.13
C LEU A 254 -16.45 24.45 -8.53
N GLU A 255 -17.18 25.57 -8.59
CA GLU A 255 -17.53 26.28 -9.83
C GLU A 255 -18.19 25.37 -10.90
N LEU A 256 -18.93 24.35 -10.46
CA LEU A 256 -19.52 23.35 -11.34
C LEU A 256 -20.74 23.90 -12.09
N PRO A 257 -21.01 23.40 -13.31
CA PRO A 257 -22.22 23.77 -14.04
C PRO A 257 -23.46 23.33 -13.26
N THR A 258 -24.57 24.10 -13.33
CA THR A 258 -25.81 23.73 -12.63
C THR A 258 -26.56 22.55 -13.28
N HIS A 259 -26.19 22.23 -14.52
CA HIS A 259 -26.74 21.13 -15.31
C HIS A 259 -25.62 20.42 -16.05
N TRP A 260 -25.56 19.10 -15.90
CA TRP A 260 -24.62 18.22 -16.60
C TRP A 260 -25.34 17.00 -17.19
N PRO A 261 -24.73 16.31 -18.17
CA PRO A 261 -25.31 15.11 -18.78
C PRO A 261 -25.60 14.00 -17.76
N ALA A 262 -26.47 13.07 -18.13
CA ALA A 262 -26.67 11.86 -17.32
C ALA A 262 -25.35 11.07 -17.21
N PRO A 263 -25.10 10.37 -16.09
CA PRO A 263 -23.92 9.52 -15.97
C PRO A 263 -23.84 8.49 -17.10
N ARG A 264 -22.62 8.29 -17.62
CA ARG A 264 -22.31 7.24 -18.58
C ARG A 264 -22.63 5.88 -17.97
N GLU A 265 -23.11 4.96 -18.80
CA GLU A 265 -23.34 3.59 -18.35
C GLU A 265 -22.00 2.87 -18.14
N PRO A 266 -21.82 2.12 -17.04
CA PRO A 266 -20.60 1.36 -16.84
C PRO A 266 -20.45 0.25 -17.88
N ALA A 267 -19.22 0.05 -18.35
CA ALA A 267 -18.89 -1.03 -19.27
C ALA A 267 -18.87 -2.39 -18.55
N CYS A 268 -20.06 -2.94 -18.28
CA CYS A 268 -20.25 -4.19 -17.54
C CYS A 268 -20.22 -5.47 -18.41
N ALA A 269 -20.04 -5.35 -19.72
CA ALA A 269 -19.92 -6.52 -20.59
C ALA A 269 -18.51 -7.12 -20.50
N PRO A 270 -18.35 -8.46 -20.42
CA PRO A 270 -17.04 -9.10 -20.48
C PRO A 270 -16.20 -8.62 -21.67
N LEU A 271 -14.89 -8.48 -21.46
CA LEU A 271 -13.99 -8.03 -22.52
C LEU A 271 -14.06 -9.06 -23.66
N PRO A 272 -14.02 -8.61 -24.94
CA PRO A 272 -13.96 -9.55 -26.04
C PRO A 272 -12.73 -10.45 -25.88
N PRO A 273 -12.85 -11.76 -26.20
CA PRO A 273 -11.71 -12.67 -26.18
C PRO A 273 -10.62 -12.10 -27.08
N GLU A 274 -9.39 -12.15 -26.57
CA GLU A 274 -8.27 -11.52 -27.24
C GLU A 274 -8.14 -12.06 -28.66
N ARG A 275 -8.23 -11.18 -29.66
CA ARG A 275 -7.78 -11.53 -31.00
C ARG A 275 -6.26 -11.53 -30.91
N ASP A 276 -5.65 -12.71 -31.08
CA ASP A 276 -4.22 -13.05 -31.20
C ASP A 276 -3.39 -12.05 -32.07
N ARG A 277 -3.39 -10.76 -31.78
CA ARG A 277 -2.53 -9.75 -32.43
C ARG A 277 -1.08 -9.86 -31.96
N TRP A 278 -0.85 -10.59 -30.87
CA TRP A 278 0.45 -10.77 -30.24
C TRP A 278 1.26 -11.98 -30.71
N ARG A 279 0.70 -12.88 -31.53
CA ARG A 279 1.53 -13.85 -32.26
C ARG A 279 2.18 -13.15 -33.45
N THR A 280 3.29 -12.44 -33.24
CA THR A 280 4.50 -12.50 -34.10
C THR A 280 5.55 -11.42 -33.88
N ASN A 281 5.37 -10.39 -33.05
CA ASN A 281 6.49 -9.48 -32.81
C ASN A 281 7.36 -9.92 -31.62
N ARG A 282 8.03 -11.07 -31.79
CA ARG A 282 9.19 -11.50 -30.97
C ARG A 282 10.41 -10.57 -31.13
N SER A 283 10.22 -9.45 -31.81
CA SER A 283 11.17 -8.38 -32.10
C SER A 283 10.67 -7.02 -31.59
N ALA A 284 9.84 -6.99 -30.53
CA ALA A 284 9.98 -5.88 -29.59
C ALA A 284 11.48 -5.78 -29.25
N PRO A 285 12.12 -4.60 -29.37
CA PRO A 285 13.54 -4.45 -29.11
C PRO A 285 13.84 -5.13 -27.79
N ARG A 286 14.69 -6.17 -27.83
CA ARG A 286 15.36 -6.57 -26.60
C ARG A 286 16.05 -5.29 -26.16
N TYR A 287 15.67 -4.80 -24.99
CA TYR A 287 16.28 -3.64 -24.36
C TYR A 287 17.70 -4.07 -23.96
N ASP A 288 18.55 -4.26 -24.97
CA ASP A 288 19.98 -4.41 -24.89
C ASP A 288 20.50 -3.00 -25.21
N ASP A 289 21.10 -2.37 -24.19
CA ASP A 289 21.89 -1.13 -24.24
C ASP A 289 21.14 0.22 -24.14
N ALA A 290 21.40 0.94 -23.03
CA ALA A 290 21.37 2.41 -22.84
C ALA A 290 20.31 3.05 -21.92
N TRP A 291 19.69 2.30 -21.02
CA TRP A 291 19.70 2.80 -19.65
C TRP A 291 20.97 2.22 -19.08
N ASP A 292 21.89 3.07 -18.62
CA ASP A 292 23.02 2.58 -17.86
C ASP A 292 22.46 1.62 -16.80
N ASP A 293 22.85 0.35 -16.91
CA ASP A 293 22.70 -0.68 -15.89
C ASP A 293 23.50 -0.24 -14.65
N GLU A 294 23.13 0.88 -14.05
CA GLU A 294 23.17 0.98 -12.62
C GLU A 294 21.90 0.27 -12.17
N PRO A 295 21.95 -1.05 -11.90
CA PRO A 295 20.79 -1.76 -11.44
C PRO A 295 20.18 -0.95 -10.30
N LEU A 296 18.85 -0.84 -10.27
CA LEU A 296 18.06 -0.36 -9.11
C LEU A 296 18.33 -1.18 -7.82
N ARG A 297 19.40 -1.98 -7.80
CA ARG A 297 20.17 -2.37 -6.62
C ARG A 297 20.58 -1.19 -5.72
N SER A 298 20.59 0.08 -6.13
CA SER A 298 21.31 1.11 -5.37
C SER A 298 20.52 1.96 -4.37
N LEU A 299 19.19 1.88 -4.21
CA LEU A 299 18.50 2.62 -3.13
C LEU A 299 18.41 1.80 -1.84
N THR A 300 17.95 0.56 -1.90
CA THR A 300 17.89 -0.33 -0.71
C THR A 300 19.22 -0.99 -0.34
N GLN A 301 20.23 -1.02 -1.24
CA GLN A 301 21.61 -1.41 -0.86
C GLN A 301 22.43 -0.26 -0.25
N ARG A 302 21.96 0.99 -0.35
CA ARG A 302 22.60 2.14 0.32
C ARG A 302 22.23 2.23 1.79
N GLU A 303 21.11 1.65 2.19
CA GLU A 303 20.75 1.62 3.61
C GLU A 303 21.71 0.71 4.38
N PRO A 304 22.39 1.26 5.41
CA PRO A 304 23.26 0.45 6.23
C PRO A 304 22.43 -0.56 7.02
N VAL A 305 23.07 -1.67 7.37
CA VAL A 305 22.53 -2.63 8.33
C VAL A 305 23.21 -2.44 9.68
N PHE A 306 22.54 -2.90 10.73
CA PHE A 306 23.05 -2.82 12.09
C PHE A 306 23.16 -4.22 12.69
N ARG A 307 24.06 -4.35 13.66
CA ARG A 307 24.18 -5.55 14.49
C ARG A 307 23.06 -5.52 15.52
N HIS A 308 22.09 -6.40 15.34
CA HIS A 308 21.03 -6.63 16.30
C HIS A 308 21.39 -7.83 17.18
N ARG A 309 21.21 -7.70 18.50
CA ARG A 309 21.42 -8.78 19.46
C ARG A 309 20.05 -9.33 19.88
N PRO A 310 19.60 -10.47 19.34
CA PRO A 310 18.26 -10.96 19.63
C PRO A 310 18.12 -11.34 21.12
N GLU A 311 17.07 -10.87 21.77
CA GLU A 311 16.74 -11.21 23.16
C GLU A 311 16.07 -12.59 23.29
N ARG A 312 16.76 -13.66 22.86
CA ARG A 312 16.21 -15.04 22.98
C ARG A 312 16.29 -15.61 24.39
N GLY A 313 16.79 -14.85 25.36
CA GLY A 313 16.88 -15.28 26.77
C GLY A 313 15.52 -15.64 27.36
N LEU A 314 14.46 -14.89 27.00
CA LEU A 314 13.11 -15.18 27.46
C LEU A 314 12.57 -16.50 26.87
N ALA A 315 12.78 -16.73 25.57
CA ALA A 315 12.37 -17.97 24.90
C ALA A 315 13.05 -19.21 25.48
N LEU A 316 14.37 -19.16 25.71
CA LEU A 316 15.11 -20.26 26.33
C LEU A 316 14.77 -20.42 27.83
N GLY A 317 14.44 -19.34 28.53
CA GLY A 317 13.87 -19.40 29.88
C GLY A 317 12.51 -20.12 29.90
N MET A 318 11.63 -19.84 28.94
CA MET A 318 10.35 -20.55 28.82
C MET A 318 10.54 -22.04 28.54
N ILE A 319 11.43 -22.40 27.60
CA ILE A 319 11.78 -23.80 27.31
C ILE A 319 12.32 -24.50 28.58
N GLY A 320 13.24 -23.85 29.30
CA GLY A 320 13.76 -24.34 30.56
C GLY A 320 12.66 -24.54 31.62
N GLY A 321 11.67 -23.66 31.66
CA GLY A 321 10.48 -23.79 32.50
C GLY A 321 9.62 -25.01 32.18
N PHE A 322 9.33 -25.25 30.89
CA PHE A 322 8.58 -26.43 30.47
C PHE A 322 9.31 -27.72 30.82
N VAL A 323 10.63 -27.79 30.61
CA VAL A 323 11.44 -28.95 30.98
C VAL A 323 11.41 -29.19 32.49
N SER A 324 11.60 -28.14 33.30
CA SER A 324 11.50 -28.23 34.78
C SER A 324 10.11 -28.68 35.24
N MET A 325 9.05 -28.18 34.62
CA MET A 325 7.67 -28.58 34.93
C MET A 325 7.41 -30.06 34.57
N PHE A 326 7.90 -30.52 33.42
CA PHE A 326 7.78 -31.91 33.01
C PHE A 326 8.54 -32.86 33.96
N LEU A 327 9.77 -32.49 34.36
CA LEU A 327 10.55 -33.23 35.33
C LEU A 327 9.88 -33.29 36.70
N LEU A 328 9.29 -32.18 37.16
CA LEU A 328 8.49 -32.18 38.38
C LEU A 328 7.31 -33.16 38.29
N PHE A 329 6.56 -33.11 37.19
CA PHE A 329 5.42 -34.00 36.97
C PHE A 329 5.85 -35.47 36.98
N ALA A 330 6.95 -35.82 36.30
CA ALA A 330 7.51 -37.16 36.31
C ALA A 330 7.90 -37.64 37.72
N VAL A 331 8.55 -36.79 38.53
CA VAL A 331 8.91 -37.11 39.92
C VAL A 331 7.65 -37.35 40.78
N LEU A 332 6.62 -36.53 40.63
CA LEU A 332 5.35 -36.66 41.36
C LEU A 332 4.59 -37.95 41.02
N VAL A 333 4.75 -38.46 39.80
CA VAL A 333 4.15 -39.75 39.37
C VAL A 333 4.91 -40.94 39.96
N ILE A 334 6.22 -40.83 40.15
CA ILE A 334 7.07 -41.94 40.59
C ILE A 334 7.09 -42.09 42.13
N ASP A 335 7.20 -40.98 42.89
CA ASP A 335 7.28 -41.05 44.36
C ASP A 335 6.67 -39.79 45.02
N LYS A 336 5.64 -40.01 45.85
CA LYS A 336 4.92 -38.93 46.55
C LYS A 336 5.74 -38.27 47.65
N THR A 337 6.77 -38.93 48.17
CA THR A 337 7.58 -38.41 49.29
C THR A 337 8.52 -37.27 48.88
N TRP A 338 8.89 -37.19 47.60
CA TRP A 338 9.80 -36.18 47.07
C TRP A 338 9.12 -34.92 46.54
N GLY A 339 7.78 -34.89 46.51
CA GLY A 339 7.01 -33.82 45.88
C GLY A 339 7.30 -32.42 46.43
N ALA A 340 7.51 -32.29 47.74
CA ALA A 340 7.82 -31.01 48.37
C ALA A 340 9.20 -30.45 47.97
N TRP A 341 10.19 -31.32 47.78
CA TRP A 341 11.54 -30.91 47.37
C TRP A 341 11.62 -30.61 45.87
N ALA A 342 10.85 -31.32 45.05
CA ALA A 342 10.82 -31.12 43.61
C ALA A 342 10.28 -29.73 43.21
N CYS A 343 9.42 -29.12 44.02
CA CYS A 343 8.95 -27.74 43.80
C CYS A 343 10.10 -26.70 43.83
N PHE A 344 11.19 -26.95 44.57
CA PHE A 344 12.35 -26.04 44.58
C PHE A 344 13.17 -26.10 43.28
N ALA A 345 13.01 -27.14 42.46
CA ALA A 345 13.69 -27.25 41.16
C ALA A 345 12.96 -26.51 40.02
N LEU A 346 11.69 -26.14 40.22
CA LEU A 346 10.90 -25.39 39.22
C LEU A 346 11.54 -24.09 38.75
N PRO A 347 12.04 -23.19 39.62
CA PRO A 347 12.64 -21.93 39.16
C PRO A 347 14.03 -22.11 38.54
N ILE A 348 14.71 -23.25 38.78
CA ILE A 348 16.07 -23.48 38.30
C ILE A 348 16.11 -23.56 36.76
N GLY A 349 15.11 -24.20 36.14
CA GLY A 349 15.01 -24.30 34.67
C GLY A 349 14.83 -22.95 33.97
N PRO A 350 13.80 -22.15 34.32
CA PRO A 350 13.60 -20.82 33.75
C PRO A 350 14.78 -19.89 33.97
N VAL A 351 15.32 -19.84 35.20
CA VAL A 351 16.45 -18.98 35.54
C VAL A 351 17.71 -19.45 34.81
N GLY A 352 18.01 -20.75 34.84
CA GLY A 352 19.15 -21.33 34.14
C GLY A 352 19.06 -21.14 32.63
N GLY A 353 17.90 -21.40 32.02
CA GLY A 353 17.64 -21.19 30.59
C GLY A 353 17.74 -19.73 30.17
N PHE A 354 17.26 -18.81 31.01
CA PHE A 354 17.40 -17.37 30.78
C PHE A 354 18.87 -16.92 30.81
N TYR A 355 19.63 -17.30 31.84
CA TYR A 355 21.05 -16.94 31.95
C TYR A 355 21.91 -17.62 30.87
N LEU A 356 21.64 -18.89 30.56
CA LEU A 356 22.33 -19.62 29.51
C LEU A 356 22.03 -19.02 28.14
N GLY A 357 20.77 -18.72 27.84
CA GLY A 357 20.37 -18.03 26.61
C GLY A 357 20.99 -16.64 26.50
N ARG A 358 21.03 -15.89 27.60
CA ARG A 358 21.69 -14.59 27.67
C ARG A 358 23.21 -14.68 27.50
N SER A 359 23.84 -15.77 27.92
CA SER A 359 25.30 -15.98 27.83
C SER A 359 25.73 -16.47 26.45
N LEU A 360 25.10 -17.53 25.95
CA LEU A 360 25.44 -18.16 24.67
C LEU A 360 25.17 -17.23 23.48
N LEU A 361 24.07 -16.46 23.51
CA LEU A 361 23.64 -15.67 22.37
C LEU A 361 24.08 -14.20 22.44
N ARG A 362 24.75 -13.78 23.53
CA ARG A 362 25.34 -12.42 23.62
C ARG A 362 26.47 -12.20 22.61
N HIS A 363 27.08 -13.28 22.15
CA HIS A 363 28.34 -13.26 21.40
C HIS A 363 28.14 -13.32 19.88
N SER A 364 26.91 -13.50 19.40
CA SER A 364 26.61 -13.62 17.98
C SER A 364 25.59 -12.56 17.55
N PRO A 365 26.03 -11.33 17.22
CA PRO A 365 25.13 -10.36 16.62
C PRO A 365 24.60 -10.88 15.27
N GLU A 366 23.38 -10.52 14.93
CA GLU A 366 22.71 -10.83 13.67
C GLU A 366 22.55 -9.54 12.85
N CYS A 367 22.53 -9.66 11.53
CA CYS A 367 22.29 -8.55 10.61
C CYS A 367 20.83 -8.09 10.70
N SER A 368 20.58 -6.78 10.92
CA SER A 368 19.22 -6.24 10.98
C SER A 368 18.45 -6.40 9.66
N GLY A 369 19.13 -6.44 8.52
CA GLY A 369 18.50 -6.58 7.21
C GLY A 369 18.13 -8.02 6.86
N CYS A 370 19.07 -8.97 7.01
CA CYS A 370 18.88 -10.35 6.51
C CYS A 370 18.96 -11.44 7.58
N GLY A 371 19.15 -11.09 8.86
CA GLY A 371 19.22 -12.05 9.97
C GLY A 371 20.50 -12.92 10.02
N ALA A 372 21.41 -12.80 9.05
CA ALA A 372 22.67 -13.56 9.04
C ALA A 372 23.55 -13.21 10.23
N ARG A 373 24.26 -14.19 10.80
CA ARG A 373 25.23 -13.94 11.88
C ARG A 373 26.37 -13.07 11.37
N LEU A 374 26.67 -12.01 12.14
CA LEU A 374 27.76 -11.09 11.87
C LEU A 374 28.92 -11.36 12.83
N GLU A 375 30.13 -11.37 12.31
CA GLU A 375 31.31 -11.35 13.17
C GLU A 375 31.50 -9.95 13.79
N PRO A 376 32.14 -9.83 14.98
CA PRO A 376 32.22 -8.57 15.70
C PRO A 376 32.89 -7.41 14.93
N HIS A 377 33.67 -7.69 13.89
CA HIS A 377 34.56 -6.73 13.22
C HIS A 377 34.32 -6.59 11.72
N ILE A 378 33.30 -7.21 11.14
CA ILE A 378 33.02 -7.08 9.70
C ILE A 378 32.35 -5.74 9.38
N SER A 379 32.86 -5.01 8.41
CA SER A 379 32.24 -3.76 7.93
C SER A 379 31.13 -3.99 6.91
N ARG A 380 31.00 -5.22 6.37
CA ARG A 380 29.93 -5.61 5.44
C ARG A 380 29.37 -6.98 5.79
N CYS A 381 28.07 -7.16 5.63
CA CYS A 381 27.42 -8.45 5.80
C CYS A 381 27.76 -9.37 4.62
N ALA A 382 28.32 -10.55 4.88
CA ALA A 382 28.67 -11.51 3.84
C ALA A 382 27.44 -12.10 3.10
N SER A 383 26.24 -12.05 3.69
CA SER A 383 25.02 -12.60 3.09
C SER A 383 24.28 -11.59 2.22
N CYS A 384 24.10 -10.35 2.67
CA CYS A 384 23.34 -9.34 1.92
C CYS A 384 24.20 -8.24 1.28
N GLY A 385 25.51 -8.23 1.53
CA GLY A 385 26.46 -7.28 0.95
C GLY A 385 26.43 -5.86 1.54
N ARG A 386 25.45 -5.52 2.38
CA ARG A 386 25.25 -4.19 2.95
C ARG A 386 26.30 -3.83 4.01
N GLU A 387 26.60 -2.54 4.14
CA GLU A 387 27.54 -1.99 5.12
C GLU A 387 26.97 -2.05 6.54
N VAL A 388 27.80 -2.43 7.51
CA VAL A 388 27.39 -2.56 8.91
C VAL A 388 27.74 -1.29 9.66
N ALA A 389 26.78 -0.38 9.80
CA ALA A 389 26.98 0.95 10.37
C ALA A 389 27.22 0.96 11.89
N GLY A 390 26.74 -0.05 12.62
CA GLY A 390 26.89 -0.07 14.08
C GLY A 390 26.11 -1.16 14.78
N ASP A 391 25.94 -1.01 16.10
CA ASP A 391 25.09 -1.84 16.95
C ASP A 391 23.74 -1.13 17.19
N VAL A 392 22.65 -1.90 17.24
CA VAL A 392 21.35 -1.42 17.74
C VAL A 392 21.34 -1.56 19.26
N GLY A 393 21.00 -0.48 19.97
CA GLY A 393 20.83 -0.48 21.42
C GLY A 393 19.68 -1.40 21.87
N ARG A 394 19.72 -1.85 23.12
CA ARG A 394 18.74 -2.81 23.68
C ARG A 394 17.29 -2.33 23.67
N LYS A 395 17.07 -1.02 23.69
CA LYS A 395 15.75 -0.38 23.68
C LYS A 395 15.49 0.41 22.40
N GLU A 396 16.39 0.26 21.44
CA GLU A 396 16.42 1.07 20.25
C GLU A 396 15.84 0.26 19.10
N SER A 397 14.95 0.88 18.33
CA SER A 397 14.43 0.29 17.12
C SER A 397 15.45 0.41 15.98
N HIS A 398 15.21 -0.31 14.89
CA HIS A 398 16.01 -0.16 13.68
C HIS A 398 15.97 1.29 13.14
N LEU A 399 14.81 1.95 13.24
CA LEU A 399 14.61 3.32 12.80
C LEU A 399 15.43 4.30 13.63
N ASP A 400 15.40 4.19 14.97
CA ASP A 400 16.20 5.04 15.86
C ASP A 400 17.70 4.92 15.56
N ALA A 401 18.16 3.70 15.23
CA ALA A 401 19.56 3.46 14.86
C ALA A 401 19.91 4.06 13.48
N LEU A 402 18.97 4.04 12.54
CA LEU A 402 19.08 4.65 11.21
C LEU A 402 19.13 6.18 11.32
N GLU A 403 18.22 6.78 12.09
CA GLU A 403 18.19 8.23 12.37
C GLU A 403 19.52 8.70 12.98
N ARG A 404 20.02 7.99 14.00
CA ARG A 404 21.30 8.30 14.64
C ARG A 404 22.49 8.18 13.69
N TRP A 405 22.42 7.28 12.71
CA TRP A 405 23.47 7.14 11.69
C TRP A 405 23.44 8.33 10.71
N TYR A 406 22.26 8.80 10.33
CA TYR A 406 22.10 10.03 9.53
C TYR A 406 22.60 11.27 10.29
N ASP A 407 22.23 11.42 11.57
CA ASP A 407 22.70 12.53 12.43
C ASP A 407 24.22 12.57 12.57
N ALA A 408 24.88 11.41 12.51
CA ALA A 408 26.33 11.28 12.57
C ALA A 408 27.04 11.55 11.22
N GLY A 409 26.30 11.93 10.18
CA GLY A 409 26.83 12.19 8.84
C GLY A 409 27.09 10.94 8.01
N GLY A 410 26.41 9.82 8.30
CA GLY A 410 26.56 8.54 7.59
C GLY A 410 26.19 8.55 6.10
N GLY A 411 25.54 9.62 5.65
CA GLY A 411 25.10 9.87 4.29
C GLY A 411 24.06 10.98 4.36
N GLU A 412 23.76 11.64 3.24
CA GLU A 412 22.54 12.46 3.22
C GLU A 412 21.36 11.52 3.49
N PRO A 413 20.42 11.87 4.39
CA PRO A 413 19.17 11.15 4.47
C PRO A 413 18.66 11.02 3.05
N LEU A 414 18.40 9.79 2.59
CA LEU A 414 17.61 9.62 1.37
C LEU A 414 16.45 10.59 1.54
N PRO A 415 16.18 11.49 0.57
CA PRO A 415 15.00 12.32 0.66
C PRO A 415 13.91 11.33 1.03
N ILE A 416 13.26 11.57 2.16
CA ILE A 416 12.04 10.83 2.49
C ILE A 416 11.17 11.24 1.32
N VAL A 417 11.19 10.44 0.26
CA VAL A 417 10.22 10.51 -0.80
C VAL A 417 9.00 10.06 -0.02
N ARG A 418 8.32 11.04 0.56
CA ARG A 418 6.92 10.92 0.89
C ARG A 418 6.28 10.63 -0.46
N ARG A 419 6.26 9.34 -0.81
CA ARG A 419 5.44 8.80 -1.88
C ARG A 419 4.04 8.74 -1.30
#